data_AF-A0A7W7MPX6-F1
#
_entry.id   AF-A0A7W7MPX6-F1
#
_cell.length_a   1.000
_cell.length_b   1.000
_cell.length_c   1.000
_cell.angle_alpha   90.00
_cell.angle_beta   90.00
_cell.angle_gamma   90.00
#
_symmetry.space_group_name_H-M   'P 1'
#
loop_
_entity.id
_entity.type
_entity.pdbx_description
1 polymer ?
#
loop_
_entity_poly.entity_id
_entity_poly.type
_entity_poly.pdbx_seq_one_letter_code
_entity_poly.pdbx_strand_id
1 'polypeptide(L)'
;MKAIYPDNGDGDREAVPGVRPETEGAADVTSLMLEVDGEAFALSPNEFGGTDYAWLSGPNTGYGFGVSPTPDLSADEHVENIRDFLAHVDPTTGYLEDD
;
A
#
# COMPACT_ATOMS: atom_id res chain seq x y z
N MET A 1 -5.60 37.64 -40.98
CA MET A 1 -4.35 38.04 -40.30
C MET A 1 -3.47 36.79 -40.19
N LYS A 2 -2.16 37.00 -40.31
CA LYS A 2 -1.13 36.04 -40.74
C LYS A 2 -0.60 35.22 -39.56
N ALA A 3 -0.33 33.94 -39.80
CA ALA A 3 0.36 33.04 -38.87
C ALA A 3 1.76 33.57 -38.51
N ILE A 4 2.16 33.38 -37.25
CA ILE A 4 3.56 33.40 -36.80
C ILE A 4 3.72 32.30 -35.73
N TYR A 5 4.25 31.15 -36.14
CA TYR A 5 5.12 30.29 -35.32
C TYR A 5 6.50 30.36 -35.98
N PRO A 6 7.60 30.49 -35.20
CA PRO A 6 8.48 29.33 -35.00
C PRO A 6 9.08 29.31 -33.57
N ASP A 7 9.15 28.16 -32.87
CA ASP A 7 10.17 27.08 -32.94
C ASP A 7 11.17 27.16 -31.76
N ASN A 8 11.64 25.97 -31.33
CA ASN A 8 12.70 25.65 -30.35
C ASN A 8 12.25 25.18 -28.95
N GLY A 9 11.96 23.88 -28.87
CA GLY A 9 11.80 23.12 -27.64
C GLY A 9 11.84 21.63 -27.92
N ASP A 10 12.92 21.19 -28.58
CA ASP A 10 13.32 19.79 -28.73
C ASP A 10 13.27 19.06 -27.39
N GLY A 11 12.62 17.91 -27.38
CA GLY A 11 12.35 17.11 -26.19
C GLY A 11 11.37 16.00 -26.48
N ASP A 12 11.57 15.30 -27.59
CA ASP A 12 11.14 13.93 -27.74
C ASP A 12 11.76 13.14 -26.58
N ARG A 13 10.98 12.95 -25.51
CA ARG A 13 11.27 11.92 -24.53
C ARG A 13 10.44 10.74 -24.96
N GLU A 14 11.07 9.90 -25.77
CA GLU A 14 10.63 8.56 -26.13
C GLU A 14 9.84 7.96 -24.97
N ALA A 15 8.58 7.63 -25.24
CA ALA A 15 7.75 6.84 -24.35
C ALA A 15 8.44 5.49 -24.15
N VAL A 16 9.11 5.30 -23.02
CA VAL A 16 9.62 3.98 -22.62
C VAL A 16 8.43 3.08 -22.30
N PRO A 17 8.20 1.97 -23.03
CA PRO A 17 7.17 1.01 -22.69
C PRO A 17 7.66 0.24 -21.46
N GLY A 18 7.20 0.64 -20.27
CA GLY A 18 7.60 0.04 -19.01
C GLY A 18 6.65 0.44 -17.89
N VAL A 19 5.49 -0.21 -17.85
CA VAL A 19 4.55 -0.33 -16.72
C VAL A 19 3.88 0.97 -16.27
N ARG A 20 2.55 1.00 -16.41
CA ARG A 20 1.58 2.04 -16.05
C ARG A 20 1.84 2.68 -14.66
N PRO A 21 1.87 4.02 -14.52
CA PRO A 21 1.41 4.67 -13.30
C PRO A 21 -0.13 4.77 -13.40
N GLU A 22 -0.82 3.77 -12.87
CA GLU A 22 -2.26 3.82 -12.63
C GLU A 22 -2.42 3.42 -11.16
N THR A 23 -2.79 4.30 -10.22
CA THR A 23 -4.00 5.13 -10.26
C THR A 23 -3.85 6.29 -9.26
N GLU A 24 -3.74 7.51 -9.75
CA GLU A 24 -4.27 8.67 -9.01
C GLU A 24 -5.80 8.60 -9.13
N GLY A 25 -6.47 8.19 -8.05
CA GLY A 25 -7.91 8.07 -8.02
C GLY A 25 -8.45 7.33 -6.80
N ALA A 26 -8.49 8.02 -5.66
CA ALA A 26 -9.35 7.70 -4.51
C ALA A 26 -9.11 6.35 -3.80
N ALA A 27 -7.88 6.07 -3.35
CA ALA A 27 -7.77 5.42 -2.04
C ALA A 27 -8.24 6.47 -1.02
N ASP A 28 -9.15 6.09 -0.15
CA ASP A 28 -9.60 6.87 0.99
C ASP A 28 -8.40 7.62 1.61
N VAL A 29 -8.52 8.93 1.87
CA VAL A 29 -7.42 9.84 2.28
C VAL A 29 -6.87 9.48 3.69
N THR A 30 -7.21 8.31 4.21
CA THR A 30 -6.91 7.81 5.54
C THR A 30 -6.04 6.55 5.52
N SER A 31 -5.79 5.93 4.36
CA SER A 31 -4.97 4.72 4.27
C SER A 31 -3.47 5.04 4.16
N LEU A 32 -2.66 4.64 5.14
CA LEU A 32 -1.19 4.74 5.12
C LEU A 32 -0.57 3.46 4.55
N MET A 33 0.30 3.56 3.54
CA MET A 33 1.06 2.41 3.04
C MET A 33 2.34 2.20 3.87
N LEU A 34 2.55 0.97 4.35
CA LEU A 34 3.70 0.57 5.14
C LEU A 34 4.29 -0.72 4.57
N GLU A 35 5.60 -0.74 4.34
CA GLU A 35 6.34 -1.93 3.90
C GLU A 35 7.07 -2.55 5.10
N VAL A 36 6.85 -3.84 5.34
CA VAL A 36 7.46 -4.61 6.43
C VAL A 36 8.01 -5.90 5.86
N ASP A 37 9.30 -6.16 6.04
CA ASP A 37 10.00 -7.36 5.55
C ASP A 37 9.90 -7.60 4.02
N GLY A 38 9.70 -6.53 3.25
CA GLY A 38 9.48 -6.61 1.80
C GLY A 38 8.03 -6.82 1.40
N GLU A 39 7.10 -6.74 2.37
CA GLU A 39 5.67 -6.93 2.17
C GLU A 39 4.91 -5.63 2.37
N ALA A 40 4.08 -5.26 1.39
CA ALA A 40 3.30 -4.04 1.44
C ALA A 40 1.96 -4.24 2.15
N PHE A 41 1.67 -3.34 3.10
CA PHE A 41 0.42 -3.25 3.84
C PHE A 41 -0.20 -1.85 3.70
N ALA A 42 -1.52 -1.78 3.66
CA ALA A 42 -2.29 -0.54 3.76
C ALA A 42 -3.02 -0.49 5.11
N LEU A 43 -2.68 0.49 5.92
CA LEU A 43 -3.23 0.73 7.25
C LEU A 43 -4.34 1.74 7.15
N SER A 44 -5.54 1.41 7.61
CA SER A 44 -6.67 2.34 7.62
C SER A 44 -7.31 2.36 9.02
N PRO A 45 -7.63 3.53 9.58
CA PRO A 45 -8.35 3.60 10.84
C PRO A 45 -9.75 2.98 10.68
N ASN A 46 -10.19 2.23 11.68
CA ASN A 46 -11.48 1.54 11.64
C ASN A 46 -12.55 2.27 12.48
N GLU A 47 -13.83 1.93 12.25
CA GLU A 47 -14.97 2.57 12.93
C GLU A 47 -15.00 2.32 14.45
N PHE A 48 -14.24 1.35 14.95
CA PHE A 48 -14.15 0.96 16.35
C PHE A 48 -12.94 1.58 17.08
N GLY A 49 -12.19 2.50 16.45
CA GLY A 49 -11.00 3.13 17.04
C GLY A 49 -9.77 2.21 17.06
N GLY A 50 -9.72 1.26 16.14
CA GLY A 50 -8.57 0.42 15.82
C GLY A 50 -7.97 0.75 14.46
N THR A 51 -7.05 -0.09 14.01
CA THR A 51 -6.45 -0.02 12.67
C THR A 51 -6.65 -1.33 11.92
N ASP A 52 -7.19 -1.25 10.72
CA ASP A 52 -7.23 -2.34 9.75
C ASP A 52 -5.96 -2.34 8.91
N TYR A 53 -5.33 -3.49 8.78
CA TYR A 53 -4.11 -3.74 8.02
C TYR A 53 -4.45 -4.64 6.84
N ALA A 54 -4.50 -4.08 5.63
CA ALA A 54 -4.73 -4.81 4.40
C ALA A 54 -3.39 -5.24 3.78
N TRP A 55 -3.18 -6.54 3.60
CA TRP A 55 -1.97 -7.10 2.98
C TRP A 55 -2.09 -7.06 1.45
N LEU A 56 -1.25 -6.24 0.82
CA LEU A 56 -1.30 -5.99 -0.62
C LEU A 56 -0.35 -6.89 -1.41
N SER A 57 0.80 -7.24 -0.82
CA SER A 57 1.85 -8.03 -1.48
C SER A 57 1.81 -9.52 -1.15
N GLY A 58 0.94 -9.95 -0.24
CA GLY A 58 0.86 -11.34 0.21
C GLY A 58 0.29 -12.29 -0.84
N PRO A 59 0.45 -13.60 -0.66
CA PRO A 59 -0.08 -14.60 -1.60
C PRO A 59 -1.62 -14.63 -1.61
N ASN A 60 -2.28 -14.10 -0.57
CA ASN A 60 -3.72 -13.90 -0.53
C ASN A 60 -4.09 -12.43 -0.71
N THR A 61 -4.49 -12.06 -1.92
CA THR A 61 -4.95 -10.70 -2.22
C THR A 61 -6.22 -10.37 -1.42
N GLY A 62 -6.19 -9.26 -0.69
CA GLY A 62 -7.32 -8.80 0.13
C GLY A 62 -7.39 -9.48 1.50
N TYR A 63 -6.36 -10.26 1.86
CA TYR A 63 -6.18 -10.73 3.23
C TYR A 63 -5.56 -9.63 4.11
N GLY A 64 -5.72 -9.75 5.41
CA GLY A 64 -5.32 -8.72 6.35
C GLY A 64 -5.81 -9.03 7.75
N PHE A 65 -5.49 -8.15 8.68
CA PHE A 65 -5.92 -8.25 10.07
C PHE A 65 -6.27 -6.87 10.61
N GLY A 66 -7.14 -6.82 11.61
CA GLY A 66 -7.48 -5.58 12.30
C GLY A 66 -7.09 -5.69 13.76
N VAL A 67 -6.47 -4.64 14.31
CA VAL A 67 -6.18 -4.55 15.74
C VAL A 67 -7.09 -3.50 16.34
N SER A 68 -7.85 -3.87 17.38
CA SER A 68 -8.73 -2.95 18.10
C SER A 68 -8.91 -3.36 19.56
N PRO A 69 -9.07 -2.38 20.49
CA PRO A 69 -8.94 -0.94 20.30
C PRO A 69 -7.46 -0.50 20.31
N THR A 70 -7.06 0.39 19.41
CA THR A 70 -5.68 0.89 19.32
C THR A 70 -5.65 2.38 18.96
N PRO A 71 -5.92 3.27 19.93
CA PRO A 71 -5.77 4.71 19.70
C PRO A 71 -4.28 5.08 19.63
N ASP A 72 -3.87 5.78 18.57
CA ASP A 72 -2.54 6.40 18.42
C ASP A 72 -1.34 5.42 18.46
N LEU A 73 -1.40 4.31 17.72
CA LEU A 73 -0.19 3.51 17.49
C LEU A 73 0.86 4.31 16.71
N SER A 74 2.11 4.21 17.15
CA SER A 74 3.27 4.74 16.45
C SER A 74 3.60 3.86 15.24
N ALA A 75 4.36 4.39 14.29
CA ALA A 75 4.82 3.63 13.13
C ALA A 75 5.56 2.33 13.53
N ASP A 76 6.40 2.38 14.57
CA ASP A 76 7.10 1.20 15.09
C ASP A 76 6.15 0.13 15.64
N GLU A 77 5.07 0.54 16.32
CA GLU A 77 4.06 -0.39 16.85
C GLU A 77 3.27 -1.04 15.71
N HIS A 78 2.97 -0.30 14.64
CA HIS A 78 2.39 -0.88 13.44
C HIS A 78 3.32 -1.93 12.80
N VAL A 79 4.62 -1.65 12.71
CA VAL A 79 5.61 -2.60 12.19
C VAL A 79 5.68 -3.85 13.07
N GLU A 80 5.64 -3.70 14.40
CA GLU A 80 5.65 -4.83 15.33
C GLU A 80 4.41 -5.72 15.15
N ASN A 81 3.22 -5.14 15.10
CA ASN A 81 1.98 -5.89 14.87
C ASN A 81 1.99 -6.66 13.55
N ILE A 82 2.51 -6.05 12.48
CA ILE A 82 2.63 -6.72 11.18
C ILE A 82 3.66 -7.86 11.25
N ARG A 83 4.80 -7.66 11.91
CA ARG A 83 5.81 -8.72 12.08
C ARG A 83 5.30 -9.89 12.89
N ASP A 84 4.55 -9.63 13.97
CA ASP A 84 3.93 -10.67 14.78
C ASP A 84 2.92 -11.47 13.95
N PHE A 85 2.08 -10.79 13.15
CA PHE A 85 1.18 -11.43 12.20
C PHE A 85 1.94 -12.31 11.19
N LEU A 86 2.98 -11.77 10.53
CA LEU A 86 3.79 -12.52 9.57
C LEU A 86 4.52 -13.71 10.18
N ALA A 87 4.87 -13.65 11.47
CA ALA A 87 5.49 -14.76 12.19
C ALA A 87 4.54 -15.95 12.43
N HIS A 88 3.23 -15.70 12.48
CA HIS A 88 2.19 -16.73 12.65
C HIS A 88 1.53 -17.14 11.33
N VAL A 89 1.76 -16.39 10.26
CA VAL A 89 1.27 -16.74 8.93
C VAL A 89 2.22 -17.73 8.28
N ASP A 90 1.66 -18.79 7.70
CA ASP A 90 2.43 -19.68 6.84
C ASP A 90 2.80 -18.94 5.54
N PRO A 91 4.10 -18.81 5.20
CA PRO A 91 4.55 -18.04 4.05
C PRO A 91 4.18 -18.69 2.71
N THR A 92 3.80 -19.97 2.72
CA THR A 92 3.42 -20.70 1.49
C THR A 92 1.97 -20.44 1.11
N THR A 93 1.09 -20.39 2.11
CA THR A 93 -0.36 -20.30 1.96
C THR A 93 -0.87 -18.90 2.24
N GLY A 94 -0.16 -18.09 3.03
CA GLY A 94 -0.55 -16.75 3.47
C GLY A 94 -1.70 -16.71 4.48
N TYR A 95 -1.98 -17.82 5.15
CA TYR A 95 -2.98 -17.91 6.21
C TYR A 95 -2.29 -18.09 7.56
N LEU A 96 -2.97 -17.65 8.62
CA LEU A 96 -2.55 -17.97 9.98
C LEU A 96 -2.63 -19.49 10.15
N GLU A 97 -1.57 -20.10 10.69
CA GLU A 97 -1.62 -21.51 11.05
C GLU A 97 -2.69 -21.72 12.13
N ASP A 98 -3.61 -22.66 11.90
CA ASP A 98 -4.61 -23.10 12.88
C ASP A 98 -3.87 -24.08 13.81
N ASP A 99 -3.64 -23.68 15.07
CA ASP A 99 -3.02 -24.52 16.11
C ASP A 99 -3.88 -25.73 16.50
#